data_AF-A0A3P1ZWN0-F1
#
_entry.id   AF-A0A3P1ZWN0-F1
#
_cell.length_a   1.000
_cell.length_b   1.000
_cell.length_c   1.000
_cell.angle_alpha   90.00
_cell.angle_beta   90.00
_cell.angle_gamma   90.00
#
_symmetry.space_group_name_H-M   'P 1'
#
loop_
_entity.id
_entity.type
_entity.pdbx_description
1 polymer ?
#
loop_
_entity_poly.entity_id
_entity_poly.type
_entity_poly.pdbx_seq_one_letter_code
_entity_poly.pdbx_strand_id
1 'polypeptide(L)'
;TQENVSFTHVDSDSISIGNGNNADGSKPIVTLTSDNGALKVANKNNEAVKITNVAPAELSENSKDAVNGSQLYSLGDSVTNIFGGNTTFNPADGKGKVEGFKFQVTKEGNTVPHGDEAQNVYDALGNLNKYINAGIKIGNNEGTKISDLTPTEQLNFVDGDNVS
;
A
#
# COMPACT_ATOMS: atom_id res chain seq x y z
N THR A 1 45.04 -12.63 7.14
CA THR A 1 45.57 -11.26 7.10
C THR A 1 44.75 -10.43 8.05
N GLN A 2 45.39 -9.72 8.99
CA GLN A 2 44.67 -8.79 9.87
C GLN A 2 44.33 -7.55 9.05
N GLU A 3 43.06 -7.30 8.79
CA GLU A 3 42.65 -6.00 8.26
C GLU A 3 42.70 -4.99 9.40
N ASN A 4 43.69 -4.09 9.35
CA ASN A 4 43.78 -3.00 10.30
C ASN A 4 42.62 -2.02 10.03
N VAL A 5 41.68 -1.93 10.97
CA VAL A 5 40.67 -0.87 10.96
C VAL A 5 41.34 0.41 11.45
N SER A 6 41.55 1.38 10.56
CA SER A 6 42.03 2.71 10.90
C SER A 6 40.84 3.61 11.28
N PHE A 7 40.77 4.00 12.55
CA PHE A 7 39.92 5.12 12.98
C PHE A 7 40.70 6.41 12.74
N THR A 8 40.08 7.36 12.03
CA THR A 8 40.73 8.61 11.64
C THR A 8 40.43 9.75 12.59
N HIS A 9 39.33 9.63 13.33
CA HIS A 9 38.97 10.54 14.40
C HIS A 9 38.12 9.79 15.43
N VAL A 10 38.48 9.91 16.70
CA VAL A 10 37.71 9.43 17.85
C VAL A 10 37.75 10.53 18.90
N ASP A 11 36.60 11.13 19.20
CA ASP A 11 36.44 12.16 20.23
C ASP A 11 35.20 11.85 21.10
N SER A 12 34.84 12.75 22.02
CA SER A 12 33.70 12.54 22.94
C SER A 12 32.34 12.45 22.24
N ASP A 13 32.24 13.00 21.03
CA ASP A 13 31.01 13.26 20.31
C ASP A 13 30.94 12.47 18.99
N SER A 14 32.08 11.97 18.48
CA SER A 14 32.16 11.33 17.17
C SER A 14 33.16 10.18 17.04
N ILE A 15 32.82 9.22 16.17
CA ILE A 15 33.73 8.20 15.62
C ILE A 15 33.71 8.30 14.10
N SER A 16 34.87 8.44 13.47
CA SER A 16 35.03 8.46 12.01
C SER A 16 35.77 7.21 11.52
N ILE A 17 35.12 6.48 10.61
CA ILE A 17 35.59 5.21 10.05
C ILE A 17 35.96 5.40 8.57
N GLY A 18 37.16 4.95 8.19
CA GLY A 18 37.65 4.99 6.82
C GLY A 18 39.14 5.34 6.76
N ASN A 19 39.79 5.06 5.63
CA ASN A 19 41.23 5.25 5.50
C ASN A 19 41.58 6.74 5.57
N GLY A 20 42.44 7.10 6.53
CA GLY A 20 42.88 8.47 6.74
C GLY A 20 43.65 9.02 5.55
N ASN A 21 43.36 10.27 5.20
CA ASN A 21 44.15 11.13 4.32
C ASN A 21 44.84 10.39 3.16
N ASN A 22 44.09 10.04 2.11
CA ASN A 22 44.74 9.91 0.81
C ASN A 22 45.40 11.26 0.47
N ALA A 23 46.59 11.25 -0.11
CA ALA A 23 47.29 12.46 -0.57
C ALA A 23 46.48 13.26 -1.62
N ASP A 24 45.34 12.74 -2.08
CA ASP A 24 44.36 13.38 -2.95
C ASP A 24 43.26 14.20 -2.24
N GLY A 25 43.20 14.18 -0.90
CA GLY A 25 42.20 14.93 -0.12
C GLY A 25 40.88 14.19 0.21
N SER A 26 40.79 12.88 0.00
CA SER A 26 39.58 12.11 0.31
C SER A 26 39.35 11.89 1.83
N LYS A 27 38.14 12.23 2.31
CA LYS A 27 37.66 12.20 3.71
C LYS A 27 37.21 10.78 4.19
N PRO A 28 37.05 10.52 5.52
CA PRO A 28 36.43 9.28 6.03
C PRO A 28 35.08 8.98 5.38
N ILE A 29 34.74 7.70 5.18
CA ILE A 29 33.56 7.28 4.41
C ILE A 29 32.27 7.43 5.25
N VAL A 30 32.32 7.15 6.57
CA VAL A 30 31.17 7.20 7.50
C VAL A 30 31.57 7.79 8.85
N THR A 31 30.75 8.68 9.39
CA THR A 31 30.85 9.22 10.76
C THR A 31 29.64 8.81 11.58
N LEU A 32 29.89 8.40 12.82
CA LEU A 32 28.90 8.12 13.85
C LEU A 32 28.94 9.25 14.87
N THR A 33 27.80 9.89 15.14
CA THR A 33 27.68 10.93 16.17
C THR A 33 26.43 10.70 17.02
N SER A 34 26.41 11.29 18.22
CA SER A 34 25.15 11.49 18.95
C SER A 34 24.45 12.73 18.41
N ASP A 35 23.16 12.63 18.08
CA ASP A 35 22.30 13.75 17.73
C ASP A 35 21.05 13.68 18.61
N ASN A 36 21.00 14.52 19.64
CA ASN A 36 19.93 14.56 20.63
C ASN A 36 19.60 13.18 21.26
N GLY A 37 20.63 12.38 21.55
CA GLY A 37 20.49 11.04 22.14
C GLY A 37 20.17 9.93 21.14
N ALA A 38 20.07 10.24 19.84
CA ALA A 38 20.00 9.26 18.77
C ALA A 38 21.37 9.03 18.13
N LEU A 39 21.59 7.81 17.63
CA LEU A 39 22.74 7.53 16.78
C LEU A 39 22.50 8.12 15.38
N LYS A 40 23.34 9.07 14.99
CA LYS A 40 23.39 9.59 13.62
C LYS A 40 24.53 8.93 12.86
N VAL A 41 24.21 8.41 11.68
CA VAL A 41 25.17 7.84 10.74
C VAL A 41 25.16 8.71 9.49
N ALA A 42 26.31 9.30 9.16
CA ALA A 42 26.41 10.23 8.03
C ALA A 42 27.66 9.96 7.18
N ASN A 43 27.61 10.34 5.90
CA ASN A 43 28.79 10.33 5.05
C ASN A 43 29.67 11.58 5.30
N LYS A 44 30.77 11.70 4.56
CA LYS A 44 31.69 12.86 4.61
C LYS A 44 31.07 14.23 4.34
N ASN A 45 29.87 14.28 3.75
CA ASN A 45 29.11 15.49 3.44
C ASN A 45 28.02 15.75 4.50
N ASN A 46 27.97 14.99 5.59
CA ASN A 46 26.92 15.02 6.60
C ASN A 46 25.53 14.62 6.06
N GLU A 47 25.48 13.86 4.97
CA GLU A 47 24.23 13.34 4.38
C GLU A 47 23.89 11.96 4.96
N ALA A 48 22.60 11.61 4.98
CA ALA A 48 22.14 10.30 5.40
C ALA A 48 22.71 9.20 4.49
N VAL A 49 23.02 8.04 5.09
CA VAL A 49 23.56 6.88 4.38
C VAL A 49 22.64 5.67 4.48
N LYS A 50 22.76 4.76 3.50
CA LYS A 50 22.11 3.47 3.57
C LYS A 50 22.85 2.57 4.57
N ILE A 51 22.12 2.00 5.52
CA ILE A 51 22.61 0.92 6.38
C ILE A 51 22.21 -0.40 5.71
N THR A 52 23.20 -1.22 5.32
CA THR A 52 22.99 -2.51 4.65
C THR A 52 23.28 -3.67 5.60
N ASN A 53 22.88 -4.88 5.20
CA ASN A 53 23.09 -6.11 5.98
C ASN A 53 22.43 -6.11 7.37
N VAL A 54 21.27 -5.46 7.47
CA VAL A 54 20.42 -5.50 8.66
C VAL A 54 19.59 -6.79 8.59
N ALA A 55 19.83 -7.71 9.52
CA ALA A 55 19.03 -8.92 9.67
C ALA A 55 17.56 -8.55 9.96
N PRO A 56 16.58 -9.42 9.62
CA PRO A 56 15.19 -9.18 10.00
C PRO A 56 15.06 -8.99 11.51
N ALA A 57 14.37 -7.92 11.92
CA ALA A 57 14.04 -7.64 13.31
C ALA A 57 13.05 -8.65 13.89
N GLU A 58 13.07 -8.83 15.20
CA GLU A 58 11.92 -9.38 15.91
C GLU A 58 10.72 -8.41 15.80
N LEU A 59 9.56 -8.93 15.36
CA LEU A 59 8.32 -8.16 15.28
C LEU A 59 7.44 -8.43 16.50
N SER A 60 7.72 -7.71 17.60
CA SER A 60 6.96 -7.79 18.85
C SER A 60 6.79 -6.40 19.48
N GLU A 61 5.81 -6.24 20.38
CA GLU A 61 5.48 -4.95 21.02
C GLU A 61 6.68 -4.32 21.75
N ASN A 62 7.57 -5.16 22.28
CA ASN A 62 8.72 -4.71 23.06
C ASN A 62 10.02 -4.63 22.25
N SER A 63 10.01 -5.00 20.97
CA SER A 63 11.21 -5.00 20.13
C SER A 63 11.86 -3.62 20.04
N LYS A 64 13.19 -3.61 20.04
CA LYS A 64 14.04 -2.43 19.82
C LYS A 64 14.93 -2.61 18.60
N ASP A 65 14.69 -3.66 17.82
CA ASP A 65 15.46 -3.98 16.65
C ASP A 65 15.12 -3.04 15.49
N ALA A 66 16.11 -2.79 14.63
CA ALA A 66 15.89 -2.07 13.39
C ALA A 66 15.21 -3.00 12.36
N VAL A 67 14.04 -2.61 11.86
CA VAL A 67 13.37 -3.32 10.76
C VAL A 67 14.09 -3.07 9.43
N ASN A 68 14.15 -4.09 8.58
CA ASN A 68 14.76 -3.97 7.26
C ASN A 68 13.70 -3.85 6.14
N GLY A 69 14.18 -3.57 4.92
CA GLY A 69 13.31 -3.35 3.76
C GLY A 69 12.52 -4.60 3.33
N SER A 70 13.02 -5.82 3.55
CA SER A 70 12.27 -7.02 3.16
C SER A 70 11.05 -7.25 4.05
N GLN A 71 11.15 -6.92 5.35
CA GLN A 71 10.01 -6.99 6.27
C GLN A 71 8.93 -5.95 5.91
N LEU A 72 9.34 -4.72 5.60
CA LEU A 72 8.40 -3.68 5.15
C LEU A 72 7.74 -4.06 3.81
N TYR A 73 8.50 -4.66 2.89
CA TYR A 73 7.95 -5.18 1.64
C TYR A 73 6.93 -6.29 1.87
N SER A 74 7.22 -7.27 2.72
CA SER A 74 6.28 -8.36 3.05
C SER A 74 4.99 -7.84 3.68
N LEU A 75 5.06 -6.78 4.50
CA LEU A 75 3.87 -6.12 5.02
C LEU A 75 3.07 -5.45 3.89
N GLY A 76 3.75 -4.69 3.01
CA GLY A 76 3.13 -4.07 1.84
C GLY A 76 2.41 -5.09 0.95
N ASP A 77 3.07 -6.21 0.65
CA ASP A 77 2.52 -7.32 -0.14
C ASP A 77 1.35 -8.05 0.57
N SER A 78 1.38 -8.14 1.91
CA SER A 78 0.23 -8.66 2.66
C SER A 78 -0.99 -7.75 2.51
N VAL A 79 -0.79 -6.43 2.49
CA VAL A 79 -1.86 -5.45 2.31
C VAL A 79 -2.46 -5.49 0.91
N THR A 80 -1.66 -5.72 -0.15
CA THR A 80 -2.19 -5.84 -1.52
C THR A 80 -3.13 -7.04 -1.65
N ASN A 81 -2.79 -8.16 -1.02
CA ASN A 81 -3.61 -9.38 -1.01
C ASN A 81 -4.96 -9.17 -0.29
N ILE A 82 -4.99 -8.33 0.75
CA ILE A 82 -6.24 -7.97 1.46
C ILE A 82 -7.17 -7.17 0.54
N PHE A 83 -6.63 -6.22 -0.22
CA PHE A 83 -7.44 -5.36 -1.08
C PHE A 83 -7.82 -6.00 -2.42
N GLY A 84 -6.98 -6.89 -2.97
CA GLY A 84 -7.23 -7.52 -4.27
C GLY A 84 -7.35 -6.50 -5.41
N GLY A 85 -8.18 -6.78 -6.42
CA GLY A 85 -8.56 -5.78 -7.45
C GLY A 85 -7.37 -5.14 -8.17
N ASN A 86 -6.34 -5.91 -8.50
CA ASN A 86 -5.07 -5.44 -9.11
C ASN A 86 -4.24 -4.48 -8.24
N THR A 87 -4.51 -4.42 -6.93
CA THR A 87 -3.71 -3.62 -6.00
C THR A 87 -2.28 -4.14 -5.98
N THR A 88 -1.32 -3.23 -6.02
CA THR A 88 0.12 -3.53 -5.96
C THR A 88 0.80 -2.67 -4.91
N PHE A 89 1.92 -3.19 -4.39
CA PHE A 89 2.83 -2.43 -3.56
C PHE A 89 3.96 -1.96 -4.47
N ASN A 90 4.02 -0.66 -4.68
CA ASN A 90 5.03 -0.03 -5.51
C ASN A 90 6.14 0.55 -4.63
N PRO A 91 7.31 -0.12 -4.56
CA PRO A 91 8.45 0.38 -3.80
C PRO A 91 9.24 1.45 -4.57
N ALA A 92 8.86 1.79 -5.81
CA ALA A 92 9.51 2.85 -6.56
C ALA A 92 9.52 4.13 -5.72
N ASP A 93 10.66 4.83 -5.74
CA ASP A 93 10.91 6.09 -5.01
C ASP A 93 11.14 5.94 -3.50
N GLY A 94 11.19 4.71 -2.96
CA GLY A 94 11.46 4.46 -1.53
C GLY A 94 10.34 4.88 -0.58
N LYS A 95 9.15 5.20 -1.13
CA LYS A 95 7.98 5.63 -0.36
C LYS A 95 7.03 4.48 -0.01
N GLY A 96 7.17 3.32 -0.66
CA GLY A 96 6.38 2.11 -0.37
C GLY A 96 4.87 2.36 -0.47
N LYS A 97 4.36 2.63 -1.67
CA LYS A 97 2.96 3.01 -1.88
C LYS A 97 2.11 1.79 -2.25
N VAL A 98 0.99 1.60 -1.55
CA VAL A 98 -0.07 0.66 -1.99
C VAL A 98 -1.01 1.42 -2.94
N GLU A 99 -1.18 0.91 -4.15
CA GLU A 99 -1.97 1.57 -5.20
C GLU A 99 -2.57 0.58 -6.20
N GLY A 100 -3.45 1.06 -7.08
CA GLY A 100 -3.99 0.24 -8.17
C GLY A 100 -5.22 -0.59 -7.82
N PHE A 101 -5.83 -0.39 -6.64
CA PHE A 101 -7.15 -0.96 -6.36
C PHE A 101 -8.15 -0.52 -7.43
N LYS A 102 -8.76 -1.50 -8.09
CA LYS A 102 -9.77 -1.30 -9.12
C LYS A 102 -10.88 -2.31 -8.93
N PHE A 103 -12.11 -1.81 -8.89
CA PHE A 103 -13.30 -2.64 -8.88
C PHE A 103 -14.38 -2.03 -9.78
N GLN A 104 -14.99 -2.87 -10.60
CA GLN A 104 -16.06 -2.46 -11.49
C GLN A 104 -17.22 -3.44 -11.36
N VAL A 105 -18.40 -2.91 -11.05
CA VAL A 105 -19.63 -3.71 -11.02
C VAL A 105 -20.04 -4.01 -12.47
N THR A 106 -20.02 -5.27 -12.85
CA THR A 106 -20.51 -5.76 -14.15
C THR A 106 -21.46 -6.94 -13.92
N LYS A 107 -22.44 -7.09 -14.82
CA LYS A 107 -23.24 -8.31 -14.88
C LYS A 107 -22.46 -9.35 -15.69
N GLU A 108 -22.46 -10.60 -15.25
CA GLU A 108 -21.85 -11.70 -16.00
C GLU A 108 -22.42 -11.75 -17.44
N GLY A 109 -21.54 -11.77 -18.43
CA GLY A 109 -21.89 -11.73 -19.85
C GLY A 109 -22.32 -10.36 -20.40
N ASN A 110 -22.32 -9.28 -19.60
CA ASN A 110 -22.54 -7.91 -20.06
C ASN A 110 -21.24 -7.10 -20.01
N THR A 111 -20.91 -6.42 -21.10
CA THR A 111 -19.71 -5.58 -21.21
C THR A 111 -19.94 -4.13 -20.75
N VAL A 112 -21.19 -3.72 -20.56
CA VAL A 112 -21.51 -2.37 -20.08
C VAL A 112 -21.45 -2.34 -18.55
N PRO A 113 -20.49 -1.59 -17.96
CA PRO A 113 -20.36 -1.50 -16.51
C PRO A 113 -21.44 -0.65 -15.86
N HIS A 114 -21.68 -0.88 -14.57
CA HIS A 114 -22.50 -0.01 -13.73
C HIS A 114 -21.63 0.97 -12.94
N GLY A 115 -21.78 2.27 -13.24
CA GLY A 115 -20.98 3.34 -12.65
C GLY A 115 -19.54 3.39 -13.19
N ASP A 116 -18.76 4.35 -12.70
CA ASP A 116 -17.34 4.49 -13.03
C ASP A 116 -16.49 3.45 -12.29
N GLU A 117 -15.27 3.17 -12.79
CA GLU A 117 -14.34 2.22 -12.15
C GLU A 117 -13.90 2.76 -10.78
N ALA A 118 -14.20 2.03 -9.71
CA ALA A 118 -13.87 2.43 -8.35
C ALA A 118 -12.37 2.29 -8.09
N GLN A 119 -11.76 3.32 -7.50
CA GLN A 119 -10.34 3.37 -7.17
C GLN A 119 -10.05 3.12 -5.68
N ASN A 120 -11.10 2.91 -4.88
CA ASN A 120 -11.02 2.54 -3.46
C ASN A 120 -12.28 1.77 -3.04
N VAL A 121 -12.27 1.20 -1.83
CA VAL A 121 -13.37 0.40 -1.28
C VAL A 121 -14.65 1.22 -1.09
N TYR A 122 -14.54 2.49 -0.70
CA TYR A 122 -15.69 3.35 -0.49
C TYR A 122 -16.50 3.55 -1.78
N ASP A 123 -15.81 3.85 -2.88
CA ASP A 123 -16.43 4.02 -4.20
C ASP A 123 -16.97 2.68 -4.72
N ALA A 124 -16.26 1.57 -4.49
CA ALA A 124 -16.67 0.23 -4.93
C ALA A 124 -17.99 -0.20 -4.28
N LEU A 125 -18.08 -0.06 -2.95
CA LEU A 125 -19.31 -0.34 -2.20
C LEU A 125 -20.41 0.65 -2.54
N GLY A 126 -20.08 1.92 -2.80
CA GLY A 126 -21.02 2.93 -3.28
C GLY A 126 -21.63 2.54 -4.63
N ASN A 127 -20.81 2.09 -5.58
CA ASN A 127 -21.26 1.64 -6.89
C ASN A 127 -22.11 0.36 -6.80
N LEU A 128 -21.71 -0.61 -5.98
CA LEU A 128 -22.51 -1.81 -5.71
C LEU A 128 -23.86 -1.46 -5.08
N ASN A 129 -23.87 -0.58 -4.09
CA ASN A 129 -25.09 -0.13 -3.44
C ASN A 129 -26.02 0.58 -4.43
N LYS A 130 -25.50 1.44 -5.31
CA LYS A 130 -26.29 2.06 -6.38
C LYS A 130 -26.85 1.02 -7.35
N TYR A 131 -26.04 0.03 -7.73
CA TYR A 131 -26.48 -1.03 -8.64
C TYR A 131 -27.63 -1.87 -8.05
N ILE A 132 -27.48 -2.29 -6.79
CA ILE A 132 -28.50 -3.07 -6.07
C ILE A 132 -29.79 -2.24 -5.90
N ASN A 133 -29.66 -0.97 -5.51
CA ASN A 133 -30.83 -0.09 -5.32
C ASN A 133 -31.48 0.39 -6.62
N ALA A 134 -30.87 0.14 -7.79
CA ALA A 134 -31.55 0.36 -9.07
C ALA A 134 -32.72 -0.60 -9.31
N GLY A 135 -32.73 -1.75 -8.61
CA GLY A 135 -33.84 -2.70 -8.63
C GLY A 135 -33.95 -3.54 -9.90
N ILE A 136 -35.04 -4.31 -9.98
CA ILE A 136 -35.36 -5.19 -11.10
C ILE A 136 -36.39 -4.50 -12.00
N LYS A 137 -36.13 -4.43 -13.30
CA LYS A 137 -37.09 -3.89 -14.28
C LYS A 137 -38.32 -4.81 -14.38
N ILE A 138 -39.50 -4.24 -14.17
CA ILE A 138 -40.80 -4.90 -14.37
C ILE A 138 -41.42 -4.37 -15.66
N GLY A 139 -41.79 -5.26 -16.58
CA GLY A 139 -42.36 -4.92 -17.87
C GLY A 139 -43.81 -5.37 -18.05
N ASN A 140 -44.49 -4.80 -19.04
CA ASN A 140 -45.80 -5.27 -19.49
C ASN A 140 -45.65 -6.47 -20.45
N ASN A 141 -46.78 -6.99 -20.95
CA ASN A 141 -46.81 -8.11 -21.91
C ASN A 141 -46.13 -7.80 -23.26
N GLU A 142 -45.86 -6.54 -23.55
CA GLU A 142 -45.16 -6.09 -24.76
C GLU A 142 -43.64 -5.93 -24.54
N GLY A 143 -43.15 -6.20 -23.32
CA GLY A 143 -41.74 -6.01 -22.95
C GLY A 143 -41.37 -4.55 -22.65
N THR A 144 -42.33 -3.63 -22.62
CA THR A 144 -42.10 -2.24 -22.22
C THR A 144 -41.98 -2.15 -20.70
N LYS A 145 -40.95 -1.47 -20.20
CA LYS A 145 -40.75 -1.23 -18.77
C LYS A 145 -41.92 -0.41 -18.18
N ILE A 146 -42.54 -0.91 -17.12
CA ILE A 146 -43.56 -0.21 -16.31
C ILE A 146 -42.95 0.39 -15.04
N SER A 147 -42.10 -0.36 -14.32
CA SER A 147 -41.48 0.09 -13.06
C SER A 147 -40.13 -0.59 -12.84
N ASP A 148 -39.40 -0.13 -11.82
CA ASP A 148 -38.39 -0.96 -11.15
C ASP A 148 -38.98 -1.47 -9.83
N LEU A 149 -38.54 -2.66 -9.40
CA LEU A 149 -38.80 -3.21 -8.08
C LEU A 149 -37.49 -3.13 -7.29
N THR A 150 -37.41 -2.21 -6.33
CA THR A 150 -36.23 -2.05 -5.48
C THR A 150 -36.20 -3.08 -4.35
N PRO A 151 -35.05 -3.29 -3.66
CA PRO A 151 -34.94 -4.29 -2.58
C PRO A 151 -35.88 -4.08 -1.39
N THR A 152 -36.47 -2.90 -1.23
CA THR A 152 -37.39 -2.55 -0.13
C THR A 152 -38.87 -2.59 -0.53
N GLU A 153 -39.17 -2.87 -1.79
CA GLU A 153 -40.53 -2.90 -2.32
C GLU A 153 -41.02 -4.34 -2.51
N GLN A 154 -42.33 -4.50 -2.67
CA GLN A 154 -42.98 -5.80 -2.88
C GLN A 154 -43.76 -5.80 -4.21
N LEU A 155 -43.69 -6.91 -4.94
CA LEU A 155 -44.52 -7.16 -6.10
C LEU A 155 -45.74 -8.00 -5.70
N ASN A 156 -46.93 -7.46 -5.92
CA ASN A 156 -48.19 -8.16 -5.71
C ASN A 156 -48.82 -8.52 -7.05
N PHE A 157 -49.04 -9.82 -7.25
CA PHE A 157 -49.94 -10.31 -8.30
C PHE A 157 -51.34 -10.38 -7.70
N VAL A 158 -52.29 -9.66 -8.30
CA VAL A 158 -53.71 -9.74 -7.95
C VAL A 158 -54.40 -10.64 -8.97
N ASP A 159 -55.34 -11.46 -8.53
CA ASP A 159 -56.19 -12.23 -9.44
C ASP A 159 -56.98 -11.26 -10.32
N GLY A 160 -56.97 -11.49 -11.64
CA GLY A 160 -57.76 -10.71 -12.57
C GLY A 160 -59.21 -11.15 -12.57
N ASP A 161 -60.16 -10.22 -12.68
CA ASP A 161 -61.60 -10.48 -12.82
C ASP A 161 -61.99 -11.31 -14.06
N ASN A 162 -61.03 -11.79 -14.88
CA ASN A 162 -61.24 -12.48 -16.16
C ASN A 162 -60.43 -13.78 -16.32
N VAL A 163 -60.02 -14.46 -15.24
CA VAL A 163 -59.46 -15.82 -15.33
C VAL A 163 -60.62 -16.84 -15.22
N SER A 164 -61.33 -17.06 -16.33
CA SER A 164 -62.33 -18.13 -16.49
C SER A 164 -62.02 -19.00 -17.69
#